data_AF-S6F7T0-F1
#
_entry.id   AF-S6F7T0-F1
#
_cell.length_a   1.000
_cell.length_b   1.000
_cell.length_c   1.000
_cell.angle_alpha   90.00
_cell.angle_beta   90.00
_cell.angle_gamma   90.00
#
_symmetry.space_group_name_H-M   'P 1'
#
loop_
_entity.id
_entity.type
_entity.pdbx_description
1 polymer ?
#
loop_
_entity_poly.entity_id
_entity_poly.type
_entity_poly.pdbx_seq_one_letter_code
_entity_poly.pdbx_strand_id
1 'polypeptide(L)'
;MSPKERLDSLNLSEDTQEVLSEMALDSNILNNLIENQISEFELPMGLAQNFVINGKEYIVPMVTEEPSVIAAASNGAKIAESFTAKIDERLMRGQIVFYDVKKPEEIIKKISECKNEIFEQAKLSYPSIIKRGGGLREISSRLFSSEKFISVDFKVDVKDAMGANIINSILEGVAELFRGWFSEEKILFSILSNYATESLVKVSCEISVDALSKKTNGLEIAQKIAVASQYSKIDPYRASTHNKGIMNGINAVILATGNDTRAISAAIHAYAAKEGTYQGLAKWEVHAEKLFGELEIPLPVATVGGGVKVLPKAQATMEILGITDARELAKVIAAVGLAQNLAALRALVSEGIQQGHMSLQARSLALSVGAKADEIAVISQQLRQEKVMNQEVARRLLNSLRN
;
A
#
# COMPACT_ATOMS: atom_id res chain seq x y z
N MET A 1 -18.97 -14.14 14.64
CA MET A 1 -19.22 -12.68 14.60
C MET A 1 -19.87 -12.30 13.29
N SER A 2 -21.10 -11.80 13.36
CA SER A 2 -21.79 -11.05 12.30
C SER A 2 -21.07 -9.71 12.05
N PRO A 3 -21.37 -8.96 10.97
CA PRO A 3 -20.83 -7.62 10.77
C PRO A 3 -21.08 -6.68 11.96
N LYS A 4 -22.31 -6.69 12.51
CA LYS A 4 -22.68 -5.88 13.67
C LYS A 4 -21.89 -6.26 14.93
N GLU A 5 -21.81 -7.55 15.25
CA GLU A 5 -21.03 -8.02 16.40
C GLU A 5 -19.54 -7.63 16.30
N ARG A 6 -18.98 -7.57 15.08
CA ARG A 6 -17.60 -7.09 14.89
C ARG A 6 -17.49 -5.58 15.13
N LEU A 7 -18.44 -4.79 14.62
CA LEU A 7 -18.45 -3.35 14.83
C LEU A 7 -18.61 -3.00 16.32
N ASP A 8 -19.57 -3.63 17.00
CA ASP A 8 -19.85 -3.42 18.42
C ASP A 8 -18.66 -3.82 19.32
N SER A 9 -17.75 -4.67 18.82
CA SER A 9 -16.52 -5.03 19.54
C SER A 9 -15.42 -3.96 19.48
N LEU A 10 -15.57 -2.97 18.58
CA LEU A 10 -14.65 -1.85 18.46
C LEU A 10 -15.09 -0.76 19.44
N ASN A 11 -14.23 -0.42 20.41
CA ASN A 11 -14.50 0.64 21.37
C ASN A 11 -14.32 2.03 20.73
N LEU A 12 -15.20 2.40 19.80
CA LEU A 12 -15.18 3.62 18.99
C LEU A 12 -16.23 4.63 19.48
N SER A 13 -16.06 5.89 19.09
CA SER A 13 -17.07 6.94 19.29
C SER A 13 -18.41 6.60 18.59
N GLU A 14 -19.53 7.12 19.13
CA GLU A 14 -20.87 6.92 18.56
C GLU A 14 -20.93 7.40 17.10
N ASP A 15 -20.40 8.59 16.81
CA ASP A 15 -20.29 9.16 15.46
C ASP A 15 -19.57 8.21 14.49
N THR A 16 -18.46 7.60 14.92
CA THR A 16 -17.71 6.66 14.08
C THR A 16 -18.45 5.34 13.87
N GLN A 17 -19.20 4.85 14.87
CA GLN A 17 -20.04 3.67 14.70
C GLN A 17 -21.17 3.93 13.69
N GLU A 18 -21.79 5.11 13.74
CA GLU A 18 -22.81 5.54 12.78
C GLU A 18 -22.24 5.56 11.35
N VAL A 19 -21.10 6.23 11.15
CA VAL A 19 -20.40 6.30 9.85
C VAL A 19 -20.08 4.91 9.29
N LEU A 20 -19.70 3.94 10.13
CA LEU A 20 -19.40 2.57 9.70
C LEU A 20 -20.66 1.74 9.43
N SER A 21 -21.81 2.14 9.97
CA SER A 21 -23.11 1.51 9.71
C SER A 21 -23.74 1.98 8.40
N GLU A 22 -23.40 3.19 7.95
CA GLU A 22 -23.86 3.76 6.69
C GLU A 22 -23.16 3.14 5.47
N MET A 23 -23.93 2.79 4.45
CA MET A 23 -23.37 2.28 3.19
C MET A 23 -23.03 3.40 2.21
N ALA A 24 -23.86 4.44 2.16
CA ALA A 24 -23.76 5.55 1.21
C ALA A 24 -22.94 6.73 1.75
N LEU A 25 -22.31 7.50 0.85
CA LEU A 25 -21.69 8.78 1.17
C LEU A 25 -22.73 9.92 1.19
N ASP A 26 -22.49 10.93 2.04
CA ASP A 26 -23.29 12.16 2.00
C ASP A 26 -23.23 12.82 0.61
N SER A 27 -24.39 13.27 0.14
CA SER A 27 -24.54 13.84 -1.21
C SER A 27 -23.65 15.07 -1.45
N ASN A 28 -23.36 15.88 -0.43
CA ASN A 28 -22.49 17.05 -0.60
C ASN A 28 -21.04 16.63 -0.79
N ILE A 29 -20.57 15.62 -0.06
CA ILE A 29 -19.22 15.08 -0.24
C ILE A 29 -19.12 14.49 -1.65
N LEU A 30 -20.08 13.66 -2.00
CA LEU A 30 -20.11 12.91 -3.24
C LEU A 30 -20.05 13.85 -4.47
N ASN A 31 -20.90 14.88 -4.50
CA ASN A 31 -20.99 15.87 -5.59
C ASN A 31 -19.72 16.74 -5.78
N ASN A 32 -18.82 16.78 -4.79
CA ASN A 32 -17.62 17.62 -4.81
C ASN A 32 -16.32 16.80 -4.81
N LEU A 33 -16.41 15.46 -4.85
CA LEU A 33 -15.23 14.60 -4.75
C LEU A 33 -14.52 14.40 -6.09
N ILE A 34 -15.29 14.20 -7.17
CA ILE A 34 -14.80 13.94 -8.53
C ILE A 34 -15.70 14.59 -9.59
N GLU A 35 -15.19 14.72 -10.81
CA GLU A 35 -15.93 15.26 -11.95
C GLU A 35 -16.90 14.21 -12.57
N ASN A 36 -17.99 14.69 -13.19
CA ASN A 36 -18.96 13.86 -13.93
C ASN A 36 -19.53 12.68 -13.14
N GLN A 37 -19.69 12.85 -11.84
CA GLN A 37 -20.17 11.83 -10.95
C GLN A 37 -21.65 11.50 -11.23
N ILE A 38 -21.97 10.22 -11.35
CA ILE A 38 -23.33 9.71 -11.60
C ILE A 38 -23.86 8.80 -10.49
N SER A 39 -22.96 8.24 -9.67
CA SER A 39 -23.25 7.32 -8.57
C SER A 39 -21.99 7.14 -7.71
N GLU A 40 -22.06 6.26 -6.72
CA GLU A 40 -20.92 5.78 -5.92
C GLU A 40 -20.69 4.27 -6.19
N PHE A 41 -19.54 3.75 -5.78
CA PHE A 41 -19.18 2.33 -5.94
C PHE A 41 -18.65 1.78 -4.62
N GLU A 42 -19.31 0.75 -4.09
CA GLU A 42 -18.96 0.19 -2.79
C GLU A 42 -18.01 -1.00 -2.90
N LEU A 43 -17.03 -1.04 -1.99
CA LEU A 43 -16.13 -2.18 -1.79
C LEU A 43 -16.24 -2.69 -0.36
N PRO A 44 -16.21 -4.02 -0.13
CA PRO A 44 -16.29 -4.58 1.22
C PRO A 44 -15.14 -4.12 2.11
N MET A 45 -15.50 -3.68 3.33
CA MET A 45 -14.55 -3.40 4.41
C MET A 45 -14.56 -4.53 5.44
N GLY A 46 -13.39 -4.92 5.92
CA GLY A 46 -13.24 -5.86 7.04
C GLY A 46 -12.03 -5.53 7.90
N LEU A 47 -11.81 -6.35 8.93
CA LEU A 47 -10.77 -6.14 9.92
C LEU A 47 -9.77 -7.30 9.88
N ALA A 48 -8.50 -7.00 9.63
CA ALA A 48 -7.43 -7.94 9.88
C ALA A 48 -6.94 -7.84 11.32
N GLN A 49 -6.68 -8.99 11.92
CA GLN A 49 -6.40 -9.14 13.35
C GLN A 49 -4.98 -9.66 13.62
N ASN A 50 -4.58 -9.64 14.90
CA ASN A 50 -3.32 -10.20 15.41
C ASN A 50 -2.05 -9.45 14.99
N PHE A 51 -2.18 -8.20 14.54
CA PHE A 51 -1.01 -7.41 14.17
C PHE A 51 -0.36 -6.81 15.41
N VAL A 52 0.87 -7.22 15.70
CA VAL A 52 1.72 -6.59 16.69
C VAL A 52 2.93 -5.99 15.98
N ILE A 53 3.07 -4.66 15.97
CA ILE A 53 4.18 -3.95 15.32
C ILE A 53 4.92 -3.15 16.37
N ASN A 54 6.22 -3.39 16.51
CA ASN A 54 7.07 -2.75 17.53
C ASN A 54 6.47 -2.83 18.96
N GLY A 55 5.80 -3.94 19.28
CA GLY A 55 5.16 -4.18 20.58
C GLY A 55 3.80 -3.52 20.79
N LYS A 56 3.25 -2.80 19.80
CA LYS A 56 1.88 -2.25 19.84
C LYS A 56 0.93 -3.12 19.01
N GLU A 57 -0.23 -3.43 19.58
CA GLU A 57 -1.30 -4.18 18.90
C GLU A 57 -2.13 -3.27 18.00
N TYR A 58 -2.55 -3.79 16.85
CA TYR A 58 -3.40 -3.10 15.89
C TYR A 58 -4.50 -4.03 15.38
N ILE A 59 -5.71 -3.48 15.27
CA ILE A 59 -6.76 -3.99 14.39
C ILE A 59 -6.66 -3.19 13.10
N VAL A 60 -6.50 -3.87 11.96
CA VAL A 60 -6.19 -3.21 10.69
C VAL A 60 -7.41 -3.26 9.76
N PRO A 61 -8.11 -2.13 9.51
CA PRO A 61 -9.15 -2.07 8.50
C PRO A 61 -8.58 -2.27 7.09
N MET A 62 -9.28 -3.06 6.29
CA MET A 62 -8.91 -3.39 4.92
C MET A 62 -10.15 -3.33 4.03
N VAL A 63 -10.04 -2.66 2.88
CA VAL A 63 -11.10 -2.60 1.85
C VAL A 63 -10.66 -3.41 0.63
N THR A 64 -11.40 -4.48 0.31
CA THR A 64 -11.07 -5.34 -0.86
C THR A 64 -12.26 -6.17 -1.30
N GLU A 65 -12.38 -6.37 -2.60
CA GLU A 65 -13.31 -7.29 -3.26
C GLU A 65 -12.83 -8.74 -3.26
N GLU A 66 -11.52 -8.97 -3.10
CA GLU A 66 -10.91 -10.28 -3.28
C GLU A 66 -11.12 -11.15 -2.02
N PRO A 67 -11.80 -12.31 -2.16
CA PRO A 67 -12.01 -13.20 -1.04
C PRO A 67 -10.69 -13.66 -0.42
N SER A 68 -10.71 -13.89 0.90
CA SER A 68 -9.59 -14.45 1.67
C SER A 68 -8.40 -13.52 1.88
N VAL A 69 -8.33 -12.35 1.25
CA VAL A 69 -7.21 -11.40 1.45
C VAL A 69 -7.08 -11.02 2.94
N ILE A 70 -8.16 -10.56 3.57
CA ILE A 70 -8.18 -10.18 5.00
C ILE A 70 -7.91 -11.38 5.92
N ALA A 71 -8.42 -12.56 5.54
CA ALA A 71 -8.19 -13.79 6.30
C ALA A 71 -6.72 -14.22 6.25
N ALA A 72 -6.08 -14.11 5.08
CA ALA A 72 -4.67 -14.37 4.88
C ALA A 72 -3.80 -13.36 5.65
N ALA A 73 -4.13 -12.06 5.63
CA ALA A 73 -3.45 -11.05 6.44
C ALA A 73 -3.49 -11.42 7.93
N SER A 74 -4.68 -11.73 8.44
CA SER A 74 -4.88 -12.10 9.85
C SER A 74 -4.14 -13.38 10.23
N ASN A 75 -4.10 -14.36 9.33
CA ASN A 75 -3.38 -15.61 9.57
C ASN A 75 -1.86 -15.42 9.51
N GLY A 76 -1.37 -14.64 8.54
CA GLY A 76 0.04 -14.28 8.43
C GLY A 76 0.52 -13.53 9.67
N ALA A 77 -0.25 -12.55 10.16
CA ALA A 77 0.07 -11.83 11.38
C ALA A 77 0.07 -12.75 12.61
N LYS A 78 -0.93 -13.63 12.73
CA LYS A 78 -0.98 -14.62 13.81
C LYS A 78 0.22 -15.58 13.81
N ILE A 79 0.68 -16.02 12.64
CA ILE A 79 1.85 -16.90 12.52
C ILE A 79 3.14 -16.14 12.83
N ALA A 80 3.23 -14.88 12.36
CA ALA A 80 4.41 -14.06 12.60
C ALA A 80 4.55 -13.62 14.06
N GLU A 81 3.43 -13.55 14.81
CA GLU A 81 3.29 -13.07 16.19
C GLU A 81 3.63 -11.58 16.39
N SER A 82 4.74 -11.12 15.82
CA SER A 82 5.29 -9.79 15.98
C SER A 82 6.08 -9.35 14.73
N PHE A 83 6.04 -8.05 14.46
CA PHE A 83 6.85 -7.39 13.44
C PHE A 83 7.69 -6.29 14.06
N THR A 84 8.92 -6.13 13.55
CA THR A 84 9.76 -4.95 13.81
C THR A 84 9.78 -4.07 12.58
N ALA A 85 9.48 -2.78 12.71
CA ALA A 85 9.42 -1.86 11.58
C ALA A 85 10.09 -0.52 11.88
N LYS A 86 10.91 -0.05 10.94
CA LYS A 86 11.66 1.21 11.05
C LYS A 86 11.64 2.03 9.76
N ILE A 87 11.83 3.33 9.93
CA ILE A 87 11.90 4.33 8.86
C ILE A 87 13.10 5.21 9.20
N ASP A 88 14.11 5.19 8.33
CA ASP A 88 15.34 5.95 8.52
C ASP A 88 15.13 7.42 8.09
N GLU A 89 14.40 7.64 6.99
CA GLU A 89 14.06 8.94 6.43
C GLU A 89 12.64 8.93 5.84
N ARG A 90 11.98 10.09 5.82
CA ARG A 90 10.70 10.27 5.13
C ARG A 90 10.66 11.64 4.44
N LEU A 91 11.20 11.68 3.23
CA LEU A 91 11.12 12.82 2.31
C LEU A 91 10.44 12.40 1.01
N MET A 92 9.91 13.39 0.31
CA MET A 92 9.35 13.24 -1.01
C MET A 92 10.23 13.94 -2.04
N ARG A 93 10.34 13.34 -3.22
CA ARG A 93 11.13 13.88 -4.32
C ARG A 93 10.25 14.66 -5.28
N GLY A 94 10.74 15.81 -5.71
CA GLY A 94 10.26 16.56 -6.86
C GLY A 94 11.38 16.86 -7.83
N GLN A 95 11.04 17.20 -9.06
CA GLN A 95 12.03 17.52 -10.09
C GLN A 95 11.59 18.70 -10.97
N ILE A 96 12.53 19.57 -11.29
CA ILE A 96 12.44 20.55 -12.38
C ILE A 96 13.37 20.06 -13.49
N VAL A 97 12.80 19.78 -14.65
CA VAL A 97 13.54 19.20 -15.78
C VAL A 97 13.76 20.24 -16.86
N PHE A 98 15.02 20.44 -17.23
CA PHE A 98 15.43 21.20 -18.40
C PHE A 98 15.64 20.26 -19.59
N TYR A 99 15.37 20.75 -20.80
CA TYR A 99 15.54 20.01 -22.05
C TYR A 99 16.20 20.90 -23.12
N ASP A 100 16.75 20.27 -24.16
CA ASP A 100 17.57 20.94 -25.18
C ASP A 100 18.69 21.80 -24.58
N VAL A 101 19.28 21.33 -23.47
CA VAL A 101 20.20 22.14 -22.66
C VAL A 101 21.44 22.49 -23.46
N LYS A 102 21.75 23.80 -23.53
CA LYS A 102 22.92 24.30 -24.28
C LYS A 102 24.15 24.36 -23.41
N LYS A 103 23.99 24.79 -22.15
CA LYS A 103 25.10 25.06 -21.23
C LYS A 103 24.91 24.34 -19.89
N PRO A 104 25.03 23.01 -19.86
CA PRO A 104 24.70 22.21 -18.68
C PRO A 104 25.58 22.57 -17.47
N GLU A 105 26.85 22.89 -17.68
CA GLU A 105 27.78 23.23 -16.61
C GLU A 105 27.41 24.57 -15.94
N GLU A 106 26.94 25.56 -16.71
CA GLU A 106 26.51 26.85 -16.16
C GLU A 106 25.28 26.70 -15.27
N ILE A 107 24.31 25.85 -15.67
CA ILE A 107 23.12 25.54 -14.87
C ILE A 107 23.50 24.89 -13.55
N ILE A 108 24.28 23.80 -13.60
CA ILE A 108 24.67 23.03 -12.41
C ILE A 108 25.47 23.91 -11.44
N LYS A 109 26.42 24.70 -11.97
CA LYS A 109 27.23 25.61 -11.18
C LYS A 109 26.37 26.64 -10.47
N LYS A 110 25.49 27.34 -11.20
CA LYS A 110 24.64 28.40 -10.62
C LYS A 110 23.65 27.85 -9.58
N ILE A 111 23.06 26.67 -9.81
CA ILE A 111 22.21 26.01 -8.81
C ILE A 111 23.00 25.68 -7.53
N SER A 112 24.25 25.24 -7.67
CA SER A 112 25.10 24.94 -6.53
C SER A 112 25.51 26.19 -5.74
N GLU A 113 25.78 27.30 -6.42
CA GLU A 113 26.19 28.57 -5.81
C GLU A 113 25.00 29.29 -5.14
N CYS A 114 23.82 29.27 -5.76
CA CYS A 114 22.64 29.99 -5.30
C CYS A 114 21.66 29.13 -4.48
N LYS A 115 22.11 28.04 -3.83
CA LYS A 115 21.24 27.16 -3.03
C LYS A 115 20.38 27.92 -2.02
N ASN A 116 20.96 28.90 -1.33
CA ASN A 116 20.21 29.67 -0.32
C ASN A 116 19.01 30.42 -0.91
N GLU A 117 19.18 31.03 -2.08
CA GLU A 117 18.08 31.72 -2.79
C GLU A 117 16.98 30.74 -3.18
N ILE A 118 17.34 29.52 -3.62
CA ILE A 118 16.38 28.47 -3.94
C ILE A 118 15.60 28.04 -2.69
N PHE A 119 16.28 27.87 -1.56
CA PHE A 119 15.64 27.51 -0.29
C PHE A 119 14.69 28.61 0.20
N GLU A 120 15.06 29.88 0.08
CA GLU A 120 14.14 30.99 0.42
C GLU A 120 12.93 31.03 -0.52
N GLN A 121 13.13 30.88 -1.83
CA GLN A 121 12.02 30.82 -2.77
C GLN A 121 11.08 29.65 -2.48
N ALA A 122 11.62 28.47 -2.14
CA ALA A 122 10.82 27.31 -1.73
C ALA A 122 10.00 27.60 -0.47
N LYS A 123 10.55 28.32 0.53
CA LYS A 123 9.81 28.74 1.73
C LYS A 123 8.67 29.69 1.41
N LEU A 124 8.91 30.66 0.51
CA LEU A 124 7.90 31.63 0.07
C LEU A 124 6.76 30.97 -0.71
N SER A 125 7.10 29.95 -1.50
CA SER A 125 6.14 29.23 -2.34
C SER A 125 5.13 28.41 -1.54
N TYR A 126 5.49 27.95 -0.34
CA TYR A 126 4.56 27.19 0.53
C TYR A 126 4.79 27.47 2.03
N PRO A 127 4.42 28.65 2.56
CA PRO A 127 4.78 29.05 3.92
C PRO A 127 4.20 28.16 5.03
N SER A 128 3.06 27.50 4.78
CA SER A 128 2.38 26.69 5.78
C SER A 128 3.14 25.41 6.16
N ILE A 129 3.91 24.80 5.24
CA ILE A 129 4.71 23.61 5.56
C ILE A 129 5.91 23.99 6.43
N ILE A 130 6.48 25.19 6.25
CA ILE A 130 7.57 25.71 7.07
C ILE A 130 7.11 25.93 8.51
N LYS A 131 5.91 26.50 8.70
CA LYS A 131 5.30 26.66 10.04
C LYS A 131 5.11 25.32 10.77
N ARG A 132 4.95 24.22 10.03
CA ARG A 132 4.84 22.85 10.56
C ARG A 132 6.21 22.16 10.70
N GLY A 133 7.30 22.90 10.49
CA GLY A 133 8.67 22.41 10.59
C GLY A 133 9.12 21.52 9.43
N GLY A 134 8.41 21.53 8.30
CA GLY A 134 8.74 20.79 7.07
C GLY A 134 9.50 21.66 6.05
N GLY A 135 9.35 21.35 4.76
CA GLY A 135 9.90 22.12 3.64
C GLY A 135 11.10 21.46 2.96
N LEU A 136 11.71 22.18 2.02
CA LEU A 136 12.86 21.72 1.24
C LEU A 136 14.05 21.39 2.15
N ARG A 137 14.67 20.23 1.94
CA ARG A 137 15.81 19.72 2.71
C ARG A 137 17.08 19.61 1.89
N GLU A 138 16.95 19.17 0.64
CA GLU A 138 18.09 18.90 -0.22
C GLU A 138 17.77 19.25 -1.67
N ILE A 139 18.78 19.75 -2.38
CA ILE A 139 18.75 19.97 -3.82
C ILE A 139 19.95 19.24 -4.43
N SER A 140 19.71 18.53 -5.53
CA SER A 140 20.76 17.89 -6.33
C SER A 140 20.46 18.05 -7.81
N SER A 141 21.45 17.82 -8.67
CA SER A 141 21.27 17.88 -10.12
C SER A 141 21.79 16.59 -10.76
N ARG A 142 21.02 16.05 -11.72
CA ARG A 142 21.39 14.90 -12.55
C ARG A 142 21.48 15.37 -14.00
N LEU A 143 22.63 15.11 -14.63
CA LEU A 143 22.88 15.43 -16.03
C LEU A 143 22.72 14.19 -16.88
N PHE A 144 21.89 14.29 -17.92
CA PHE A 144 21.70 13.28 -18.95
C PHE A 144 22.27 13.83 -20.27
N SER A 145 23.60 13.78 -20.39
CA SER A 145 24.35 14.47 -21.44
C SER A 145 23.96 14.03 -22.85
N SER A 146 23.77 12.72 -23.06
CA SER A 146 23.45 12.14 -24.37
C SER A 146 22.09 12.63 -24.88
N GLU A 147 21.15 12.84 -23.97
CA GLU A 147 19.77 13.25 -24.24
C GLU A 147 19.56 14.75 -24.10
N LYS A 148 20.57 15.51 -23.64
CA LYS A 148 20.51 16.96 -23.36
C LYS A 148 19.44 17.36 -22.35
N PHE A 149 19.30 16.57 -21.28
CA PHE A 149 18.45 16.92 -20.14
C PHE A 149 19.25 17.19 -18.88
N ILE A 150 18.71 18.08 -18.03
CA ILE A 150 19.10 18.20 -16.63
C ILE A 150 17.86 18.04 -15.78
N SER A 151 17.92 17.17 -14.78
CA SER A 151 16.93 17.13 -13.69
C SER A 151 17.52 17.80 -12.46
N VAL A 152 16.84 18.83 -11.95
CA VAL A 152 17.13 19.40 -10.63
C VAL A 152 16.14 18.77 -9.66
N ASP A 153 16.65 17.95 -8.76
CA ASP A 153 15.84 17.19 -7.83
C ASP A 153 15.79 17.86 -6.46
N PHE A 154 14.60 17.84 -5.86
CA PHE A 154 14.26 18.48 -4.60
C PHE A 154 13.75 17.42 -3.64
N LYS A 155 14.40 17.26 -2.47
CA LYS A 155 13.88 16.40 -1.39
C LYS A 155 13.17 17.26 -0.35
N VAL A 156 11.89 17.02 -0.14
CA VAL A 156 10.99 17.86 0.66
C VAL A 156 10.43 17.06 1.83
N ASP A 157 10.50 17.62 3.03
CA ASP A 157 9.82 17.11 4.22
C ASP A 157 8.37 17.62 4.22
N VAL A 158 7.45 16.70 3.93
CA VAL A 158 6.02 16.98 3.77
C VAL A 158 5.21 16.73 5.04
N LYS A 159 5.87 16.39 6.16
CA LYS A 159 5.21 15.97 7.42
C LYS A 159 4.12 14.94 7.13
N ASP A 160 2.99 14.98 7.80
CA ASP A 160 1.95 13.94 7.67
C ASP A 160 1.16 13.94 6.36
N ALA A 161 1.43 14.87 5.44
CA ALA A 161 0.82 14.87 4.12
C ALA A 161 1.55 13.91 3.16
N MET A 162 0.88 13.50 2.08
CA MET A 162 1.52 12.78 0.97
C MET A 162 2.45 13.72 0.20
N GLY A 163 2.05 14.98 0.03
CA GLY A 163 2.94 16.05 -0.40
C GLY A 163 2.86 16.49 -1.85
N ALA A 164 2.03 15.89 -2.70
CA ALA A 164 1.93 16.27 -4.12
C ALA A 164 1.73 17.78 -4.32
N ASN A 165 0.71 18.37 -3.71
CA ASN A 165 0.43 19.81 -3.84
C ASN A 165 1.54 20.68 -3.21
N ILE A 166 2.12 20.24 -2.08
CA ILE A 166 3.21 20.96 -1.41
C ILE A 166 4.42 21.05 -2.34
N ILE A 167 4.82 19.90 -2.90
CA ILE A 167 5.98 19.80 -3.78
C ILE A 167 5.72 20.58 -5.06
N ASN A 168 4.59 20.36 -5.73
CA ASN A 168 4.31 21.03 -7.00
C ASN A 168 4.34 22.55 -6.85
N SER A 169 3.71 23.12 -5.82
CA SER A 169 3.77 24.57 -5.57
C SER A 169 5.20 25.07 -5.26
N ILE A 170 5.99 24.31 -4.50
CA ILE A 170 7.41 24.63 -4.28
C ILE A 170 8.18 24.62 -5.60
N LEU A 171 8.00 23.59 -6.42
CA LEU A 171 8.72 23.46 -7.68
C LEU A 171 8.28 24.52 -8.69
N GLU A 172 7.01 24.90 -8.74
CA GLU A 172 6.49 25.97 -9.60
C GLU A 172 7.12 27.31 -9.25
N GLY A 173 7.15 27.66 -7.96
CA GLY A 173 7.77 28.90 -7.50
C GLY A 173 9.28 28.94 -7.71
N VAL A 174 9.98 27.81 -7.58
CA VAL A 174 11.41 27.71 -7.91
C VAL A 174 11.65 27.69 -9.43
N ALA A 175 10.76 27.09 -10.22
CA ALA A 175 10.86 27.10 -11.68
C ALA A 175 10.78 28.53 -12.21
N GLU A 176 9.95 29.39 -11.61
CA GLU A 176 9.90 30.81 -11.97
C GLU A 176 11.22 31.53 -11.70
N LEU A 177 11.86 31.28 -10.54
CA LEU A 177 13.21 31.77 -10.25
C LEU A 177 14.22 31.30 -11.30
N PHE A 178 14.15 30.02 -11.69
CA PHE A 178 15.02 29.45 -12.71
C PHE A 178 14.80 30.05 -14.10
N ARG A 179 13.56 30.39 -14.49
CA ARG A 179 13.28 31.11 -15.75
C ARG A 179 13.97 32.46 -15.79
N GLY A 180 14.02 33.17 -14.66
CA GLY A 180 14.77 34.42 -14.53
C GLY A 180 16.28 34.22 -14.64
N TRP A 181 16.81 33.12 -14.11
CA TRP A 181 18.24 32.83 -14.12
C TRP A 181 18.78 32.30 -15.44
N PHE A 182 17.96 31.59 -16.21
CA PHE A 182 18.35 30.82 -17.39
C PHE A 182 17.41 31.13 -18.57
N SER A 183 17.34 32.39 -18.99
CA SER A 183 16.41 32.85 -20.04
C SER A 183 16.59 32.18 -21.40
N GLU A 184 17.78 31.63 -21.69
CA GLU A 184 18.08 30.94 -22.95
C GLU A 184 17.84 29.43 -22.91
N GLU A 185 17.56 28.88 -21.72
CA GLU A 185 17.37 27.45 -21.46
C GLU A 185 15.89 27.13 -21.29
N LYS A 186 15.49 25.90 -21.60
CA LYS A 186 14.08 25.51 -21.59
C LYS A 186 13.78 24.59 -20.42
N ILE A 187 12.80 24.98 -19.59
CA ILE A 187 12.21 24.11 -18.57
C ILE A 187 11.04 23.36 -19.20
N LEU A 188 11.07 22.03 -19.12
CA LEU A 188 10.03 21.15 -19.63
C LEU A 188 8.86 21.07 -18.65
N PHE A 189 9.13 20.68 -17.39
CA PHE A 189 8.13 20.56 -16.34
C PHE A 189 8.74 20.66 -14.94
N SER A 190 7.85 20.87 -13.96
CA SER A 190 8.10 20.89 -12.53
C SER A 190 7.06 20.00 -11.83
N ILE A 191 7.45 18.83 -11.35
CA ILE A 191 6.49 17.83 -10.84
C ILE A 191 7.10 16.94 -9.76
N LEU A 192 6.28 16.43 -8.83
CA LEU A 192 6.69 15.37 -7.92
C LEU A 192 7.14 14.09 -8.66
N SER A 193 7.93 13.26 -7.99
CA SER A 193 8.21 11.87 -8.39
C SER A 193 7.49 10.91 -7.43
N ASN A 194 6.74 9.95 -8.00
CA ASN A 194 6.16 8.85 -7.21
C ASN A 194 7.21 7.79 -6.83
N TYR A 195 8.39 7.78 -7.45
CA TYR A 195 9.47 6.88 -7.04
C TYR A 195 10.14 7.39 -5.77
N ALA A 196 9.46 7.22 -4.64
CA ALA A 196 9.77 7.82 -3.35
C ALA A 196 10.84 7.03 -2.57
N THR A 197 12.06 6.97 -3.11
CA THR A 197 13.20 6.26 -2.51
C THR A 197 13.67 6.86 -1.18
N GLU A 198 13.24 8.08 -0.85
CA GLU A 198 13.52 8.75 0.43
C GLU A 198 12.42 8.53 1.48
N SER A 199 11.49 7.60 1.24
CA SER A 199 10.40 7.22 2.16
C SER A 199 10.30 5.69 2.29
N LEU A 200 11.45 5.04 2.47
CA LEU A 200 11.53 3.59 2.64
C LEU A 200 11.14 3.15 4.04
N VAL A 201 10.35 2.08 4.10
CA VAL A 201 9.98 1.39 5.33
C VAL A 201 10.58 0.01 5.28
N LYS A 202 11.36 -0.34 6.31
CA LYS A 202 11.89 -1.68 6.53
C LYS A 202 11.03 -2.37 7.58
N VAL A 203 10.53 -3.55 7.28
CA VAL A 203 9.82 -4.40 8.22
C VAL A 203 10.39 -5.82 8.20
N SER A 204 10.44 -6.45 9.37
CA SER A 204 10.90 -7.82 9.51
C SER A 204 10.10 -8.59 10.55
N CYS A 205 10.12 -9.92 10.45
CA CYS A 205 9.62 -10.83 11.48
C CYS A 205 10.53 -12.06 11.60
N GLU A 206 10.41 -12.75 12.73
CA GLU A 206 11.12 -13.97 13.05
C GLU A 206 10.10 -15.00 13.55
N ILE A 207 10.08 -16.18 12.94
CA ILE A 207 9.01 -17.15 13.10
C ILE A 207 9.61 -18.49 13.46
N SER A 208 9.20 -19.08 14.59
CA SER A 208 9.53 -20.47 14.91
C SER A 208 8.96 -21.40 13.84
N VAL A 209 9.75 -22.39 13.39
CA VAL A 209 9.26 -23.37 12.40
C VAL A 209 8.01 -24.11 12.87
N ASP A 210 7.82 -24.28 14.18
CA ASP A 210 6.64 -24.91 14.77
C ASP A 210 5.36 -24.07 14.55
N ALA A 211 5.47 -22.75 14.41
CA ALA A 211 4.32 -21.90 14.11
C ALA A 211 3.82 -22.08 12.66
N LEU A 212 4.66 -22.61 11.76
CA LEU A 212 4.31 -22.79 10.35
C LEU A 212 3.43 -24.02 10.10
N SER A 213 3.43 -25.00 11.00
CA SER A 213 2.62 -26.21 10.84
C SER A 213 2.11 -26.73 12.18
N LYS A 214 0.85 -27.19 12.19
CA LYS A 214 0.34 -28.01 13.30
C LYS A 214 0.83 -29.46 13.28
N LYS A 215 1.53 -29.85 12.21
CA LYS A 215 2.17 -31.16 12.00
C LYS A 215 3.68 -31.02 12.22
N THR A 216 4.43 -32.11 12.18
CA THR A 216 5.89 -32.15 12.38
C THR A 216 6.72 -31.68 11.18
N ASN A 217 6.12 -30.98 10.20
CA ASN A 217 6.79 -30.56 8.95
C ASN A 217 7.03 -29.05 8.84
N GLY A 218 7.07 -28.33 9.97
CA GLY A 218 7.30 -26.88 9.99
C GLY A 218 8.60 -26.44 9.32
N LEU A 219 9.70 -27.17 9.56
CA LEU A 219 11.01 -26.89 8.95
C LEU A 219 10.99 -27.05 7.43
N GLU A 220 10.31 -28.08 6.91
CA GLU A 220 10.16 -28.30 5.47
C GLU A 220 9.39 -27.16 4.81
N ILE A 221 8.31 -26.67 5.45
CA ILE A 221 7.55 -25.52 4.97
C ILE A 221 8.42 -24.27 4.96
N ALA A 222 9.19 -24.01 6.02
CA ALA A 222 10.10 -22.88 6.09
C ALA A 222 11.12 -22.88 4.94
N GLN A 223 11.74 -24.04 4.68
CA GLN A 223 12.71 -24.21 3.60
C GLN A 223 12.06 -23.95 2.24
N LYS A 224 10.84 -24.47 2.01
CA LYS A 224 10.11 -24.21 0.76
C LYS A 224 9.71 -22.74 0.60
N ILE A 225 9.37 -22.03 1.69
CA ILE A 225 9.12 -20.58 1.66
C ILE A 225 10.38 -19.83 1.23
N ALA A 226 11.54 -20.15 1.82
CA ALA A 226 12.81 -19.53 1.45
C ALA A 226 13.18 -19.79 -0.02
N VAL A 227 13.04 -21.03 -0.50
CA VAL A 227 13.26 -21.37 -1.92
C VAL A 227 12.28 -20.62 -2.84
N ALA A 228 11.01 -20.48 -2.46
CA ALA A 228 10.03 -19.72 -3.24
C ALA A 228 10.33 -18.21 -3.26
N SER A 229 10.91 -17.66 -2.19
CA SER A 229 11.42 -16.28 -2.14
C SER A 229 12.65 -16.12 -3.04
N GLN A 230 13.58 -17.07 -3.03
CA GLN A 230 14.73 -17.05 -3.93
C GLN A 230 14.29 -17.11 -5.40
N TYR A 231 13.34 -17.99 -5.73
CA TYR A 231 12.82 -18.12 -7.10
C TYR A 231 12.15 -16.82 -7.59
N SER A 232 11.47 -16.07 -6.72
CA SER A 232 10.88 -14.78 -7.10
C SER A 232 11.92 -13.67 -7.36
N LYS A 233 13.19 -13.85 -6.97
CA LYS A 233 14.29 -12.95 -7.36
C LYS A 233 14.87 -13.24 -8.74
N ILE A 234 14.60 -14.43 -9.28
CA ILE A 234 15.19 -14.91 -10.55
C ILE A 234 14.21 -14.74 -11.70
N ASP A 235 12.94 -15.10 -11.50
CA ASP A 235 11.93 -15.14 -12.55
C ASP A 235 10.91 -13.97 -12.41
N PRO A 236 10.91 -13.00 -13.36
CA PRO A 236 9.96 -11.89 -13.35
C PRO A 236 8.48 -12.32 -13.39
N TYR A 237 8.16 -13.47 -13.99
CA TYR A 237 6.79 -14.01 -13.97
C TYR A 237 6.36 -14.35 -12.54
N ARG A 238 7.23 -15.02 -11.78
CA ARG A 238 6.96 -15.29 -10.36
C ARG A 238 7.02 -14.01 -9.53
N ALA A 239 8.00 -13.15 -9.76
CA ALA A 239 8.16 -11.87 -9.05
C ALA A 239 6.88 -11.05 -9.09
N SER A 240 6.25 -10.96 -10.26
CA SER A 240 5.00 -10.23 -10.48
C SER A 240 3.88 -10.77 -9.59
N THR A 241 3.68 -12.08 -9.56
CA THR A 241 2.66 -12.70 -8.70
C THR A 241 3.02 -12.65 -7.21
N HIS A 242 4.30 -12.73 -6.87
CA HIS A 242 4.80 -12.59 -5.50
C HIS A 242 4.49 -11.19 -4.95
N ASN A 243 4.77 -10.15 -5.75
CA ASN A 243 4.52 -8.76 -5.39
C ASN A 243 3.03 -8.43 -5.43
N LYS A 244 2.25 -8.99 -6.36
CA LYS A 244 0.78 -8.90 -6.35
C LYS A 244 0.21 -9.38 -5.01
N GLY A 245 0.73 -10.49 -4.48
CA GLY A 245 0.35 -11.00 -3.16
C GLY A 245 0.62 -10.01 -2.02
N ILE A 246 1.75 -9.32 -2.03
CA ILE A 246 2.06 -8.23 -1.09
C ILE A 246 1.06 -7.08 -1.26
N MET A 247 0.81 -6.67 -2.51
CA MET A 247 -0.04 -5.54 -2.85
C MET A 247 -1.52 -5.78 -2.52
N ASN A 248 -2.00 -7.03 -2.48
CA ASN A 248 -3.35 -7.33 -1.99
C ASN A 248 -3.58 -6.79 -0.58
N GLY A 249 -2.59 -6.95 0.31
CA GLY A 249 -2.67 -6.43 1.67
C GLY A 249 -2.50 -4.91 1.72
N ILE A 250 -1.45 -4.41 1.06
CA ILE A 250 -1.11 -2.98 1.06
C ILE A 250 -2.24 -2.15 0.46
N ASN A 251 -2.71 -2.45 -0.75
CA ASN A 251 -3.75 -1.66 -1.42
C ASN A 251 -5.06 -1.65 -0.63
N ALA A 252 -5.39 -2.74 0.06
CA ALA A 252 -6.59 -2.78 0.88
C ALA A 252 -6.53 -1.80 2.06
N VAL A 253 -5.38 -1.63 2.70
CA VAL A 253 -5.18 -0.64 3.78
C VAL A 253 -5.06 0.79 3.21
N ILE A 254 -4.38 0.96 2.08
CA ILE A 254 -4.27 2.27 1.42
C ILE A 254 -5.66 2.79 1.03
N LEU A 255 -6.50 1.94 0.47
CA LEU A 255 -7.86 2.28 0.12
C LEU A 255 -8.71 2.58 1.37
N ALA A 256 -8.61 1.74 2.41
CA ALA A 256 -9.34 1.96 3.67
C ALA A 256 -8.99 3.30 4.33
N THR A 257 -7.73 3.72 4.26
CA THR A 257 -7.24 4.97 4.87
C THR A 257 -7.43 6.20 3.97
N GLY A 258 -8.04 6.06 2.78
CA GLY A 258 -8.26 7.17 1.86
C GLY A 258 -6.98 7.71 1.21
N ASN A 259 -5.92 6.90 1.17
CA ASN A 259 -4.66 7.20 0.50
C ASN A 259 -4.67 6.78 -0.98
N ASP A 260 -3.74 7.31 -1.78
CA ASP A 260 -3.68 7.04 -3.22
C ASP A 260 -3.04 5.67 -3.54
N THR A 261 -3.85 4.69 -3.94
CA THR A 261 -3.38 3.33 -4.31
C THR A 261 -2.45 3.32 -5.51
N ARG A 262 -2.60 4.24 -6.46
CA ARG A 262 -1.80 4.30 -7.69
C ARG A 262 -0.39 4.81 -7.38
N ALA A 263 -0.28 5.86 -6.57
CA ALA A 263 1.00 6.41 -6.15
C ALA A 263 1.85 5.35 -5.43
N ILE A 264 1.24 4.63 -4.48
CA ILE A 264 1.92 3.56 -3.74
C ILE A 264 2.28 2.38 -4.64
N SER A 265 1.37 1.92 -5.50
CA SER A 265 1.65 0.82 -6.43
C SER A 265 2.78 1.16 -7.40
N ALA A 266 2.77 2.36 -7.99
CA ALA A 266 3.82 2.82 -8.88
C ALA A 266 5.19 2.85 -8.18
N ALA A 267 5.25 3.40 -6.95
CA ALA A 267 6.47 3.48 -6.16
C ALA A 267 7.05 2.08 -5.88
N ILE A 268 6.20 1.17 -5.39
CA ILE A 268 6.61 -0.18 -4.97
C ILE A 268 7.06 -1.02 -6.18
N HIS A 269 6.30 -0.99 -7.28
CA HIS A 269 6.66 -1.76 -8.47
C HIS A 269 7.89 -1.20 -9.18
N ALA A 270 8.11 0.12 -9.19
CA ALA A 270 9.37 0.70 -9.66
C ALA A 270 10.55 0.27 -8.77
N TYR A 271 10.35 0.23 -7.44
CA TYR A 271 11.38 -0.21 -6.50
C TYR A 271 11.75 -1.69 -6.65
N ALA A 272 10.79 -2.53 -7.03
CA ALA A 272 11.03 -3.94 -7.34
C ALA A 272 12.01 -4.16 -8.51
N ALA A 273 12.24 -3.14 -9.36
CA ALA A 273 13.15 -3.19 -10.49
C ALA A 273 14.45 -2.38 -10.27
N LYS A 274 14.74 -1.93 -9.04
CA LYS A 274 15.89 -1.06 -8.73
C LYS A 274 17.25 -1.64 -9.13
N GLU A 275 17.38 -2.97 -9.17
CA GLU A 275 18.60 -3.70 -9.55
C GLU A 275 18.68 -3.98 -11.07
N GLY A 276 17.85 -3.31 -11.88
CA GLY A 276 17.82 -3.45 -13.34
C GLY A 276 16.90 -4.57 -13.87
N THR A 277 16.44 -5.48 -13.01
CA THR A 277 15.42 -6.50 -13.35
C THR A 277 14.33 -6.50 -12.29
N TYR A 278 13.08 -6.75 -12.69
CA TYR A 278 11.94 -6.82 -11.78
C TYR A 278 11.99 -8.09 -10.90
N GLN A 279 12.08 -7.91 -9.59
CA GLN A 279 12.26 -8.99 -8.61
C GLN A 279 11.17 -8.99 -7.53
N GLY A 280 10.97 -10.14 -6.88
CA GLY A 280 10.14 -10.24 -5.67
C GLY A 280 10.68 -9.32 -4.57
N LEU A 281 9.83 -8.61 -3.84
CA LEU A 281 10.24 -7.61 -2.86
C LEU A 281 10.64 -8.24 -1.53
N ALA A 282 9.85 -9.19 -1.02
CA ALA A 282 10.12 -9.83 0.26
C ALA A 282 11.24 -10.86 0.15
N LYS A 283 12.06 -10.93 1.21
CA LYS A 283 13.13 -11.90 1.38
C LYS A 283 12.77 -12.83 2.54
N TRP A 284 12.91 -14.13 2.32
CA TRP A 284 12.70 -15.14 3.35
C TRP A 284 13.90 -16.06 3.43
N GLU A 285 14.41 -16.27 4.64
CA GLU A 285 15.56 -17.12 4.91
C GLU A 285 15.31 -18.02 6.13
N VAL A 286 15.89 -19.21 6.12
CA VAL A 286 15.85 -20.10 7.28
C VAL A 286 17.22 -20.09 7.94
N HIS A 287 17.26 -19.76 9.23
CA HIS A 287 18.46 -19.88 10.05
C HIS A 287 18.11 -20.69 11.30
N ALA A 288 18.80 -21.81 11.50
CA ALA A 288 18.46 -22.81 12.52
C ALA A 288 16.98 -23.24 12.42
N GLU A 289 16.22 -23.18 13.52
CA GLU A 289 14.81 -23.55 13.59
C GLU A 289 13.86 -22.34 13.45
N LYS A 290 14.29 -21.33 12.71
CA LYS A 290 13.50 -20.11 12.51
C LYS A 290 13.51 -19.62 11.07
N LEU A 291 12.36 -19.11 10.65
CA LEU A 291 12.14 -18.44 9.38
C LEU A 291 12.18 -16.92 9.61
N PHE A 292 13.07 -16.24 8.91
CA PHE A 292 13.23 -14.79 8.94
C PHE A 292 12.62 -14.19 7.69
N GLY A 293 11.76 -13.18 7.87
CA GLY A 293 11.11 -12.45 6.79
C GLY A 293 11.51 -10.98 6.81
N GLU A 294 11.78 -10.42 5.64
CA GLU A 294 12.17 -9.01 5.47
C GLU A 294 11.44 -8.39 4.28
N LEU A 295 11.01 -7.14 4.40
CA LEU A 295 10.46 -6.33 3.31
C LEU A 295 10.92 -4.88 3.46
N GLU A 296 11.43 -4.31 2.37
CA GLU A 296 11.77 -2.89 2.26
C GLU A 296 11.07 -2.29 1.05
N ILE A 297 10.22 -1.28 1.28
CA ILE A 297 9.40 -0.67 0.23
C ILE A 297 9.18 0.83 0.46
N PRO A 298 9.01 1.63 -0.61
CA PRO A 298 8.62 3.03 -0.49
C PRO A 298 7.12 3.14 -0.11
N LEU A 299 6.82 3.86 0.97
CA LEU A 299 5.44 4.08 1.43
C LEU A 299 5.20 5.56 1.81
N PRO A 300 5.09 6.45 0.80
CA PRO A 300 4.77 7.86 1.02
C PRO A 300 3.27 8.09 1.33
N VAL A 301 2.81 7.55 2.45
CA VAL A 301 1.42 7.65 2.91
C VAL A 301 1.18 8.92 3.73
N ALA A 302 -0.09 9.26 3.92
CA ALA A 302 -0.54 10.43 4.65
C ALA A 302 -1.55 10.06 5.75
N THR A 303 -1.55 10.87 6.82
CA THR A 303 -2.64 10.90 7.82
C THR A 303 -3.44 12.20 7.76
N VAL A 304 -3.05 13.14 6.88
CA VAL A 304 -3.78 14.39 6.63
C VAL A 304 -3.92 14.71 5.15
N GLY A 305 -5.00 15.43 4.82
CA GLY A 305 -5.28 15.91 3.46
C GLY A 305 -5.89 14.84 2.55
N GLY A 306 -6.35 15.28 1.37
CA GLY A 306 -6.96 14.40 0.37
C GLY A 306 -8.12 13.55 0.93
N GLY A 307 -8.22 12.31 0.45
CA GLY A 307 -9.26 11.36 0.86
C GLY A 307 -9.25 11.05 2.36
N VAL A 308 -8.07 11.07 3.01
CA VAL A 308 -7.94 10.80 4.46
C VAL A 308 -8.82 11.72 5.29
N LYS A 309 -8.88 13.02 4.92
CA LYS A 309 -9.68 14.01 5.64
C LYS A 309 -11.10 14.15 5.10
N VAL A 310 -11.33 13.90 3.81
CA VAL A 310 -12.64 14.13 3.18
C VAL A 310 -13.59 12.94 3.38
N LEU A 311 -13.07 11.71 3.39
CA LEU A 311 -13.91 10.50 3.46
C LEU A 311 -14.18 10.10 4.91
N PRO A 312 -15.45 10.06 5.37
CA PRO A 312 -15.78 9.68 6.75
C PRO A 312 -15.24 8.30 7.14
N LYS A 313 -15.37 7.30 6.25
CA LYS A 313 -14.86 5.93 6.48
C LYS A 313 -13.33 5.85 6.55
N ALA A 314 -12.61 6.79 5.93
CA ALA A 314 -11.16 6.90 6.07
C ALA A 314 -10.78 7.45 7.45
N GLN A 315 -11.51 8.44 7.96
CA GLN A 315 -11.33 8.95 9.33
C GLN A 315 -11.64 7.87 10.37
N ALA A 316 -12.75 7.15 10.21
CA ALA A 316 -13.11 6.01 11.04
C ALA A 316 -12.01 4.93 11.04
N THR A 317 -11.41 4.66 9.87
CA THR A 317 -10.28 3.73 9.75
C THR A 317 -9.07 4.19 10.56
N MET A 318 -8.75 5.49 10.53
CA MET A 318 -7.65 6.05 11.34
C MET A 318 -7.93 5.99 12.84
N GLU A 319 -9.20 6.13 13.27
CA GLU A 319 -9.62 5.95 14.67
C GLU A 319 -9.46 4.49 15.11
N ILE A 320 -9.90 3.51 14.30
CA ILE A 320 -9.71 2.08 14.59
C ILE A 320 -8.22 1.74 14.73
N LEU A 321 -7.38 2.30 13.85
CA LEU A 321 -5.93 2.10 13.91
C LEU A 321 -5.29 2.80 15.13
N GLY A 322 -5.90 3.87 15.63
CA GLY A 322 -5.33 4.72 16.67
C GLY A 322 -4.02 5.39 16.23
N ILE A 323 -3.97 5.87 14.99
CA ILE A 323 -2.77 6.46 14.37
C ILE A 323 -3.04 7.89 13.91
N THR A 324 -2.12 8.79 14.23
CA THR A 324 -2.12 10.19 13.75
C THR A 324 -0.86 10.56 12.98
N ASP A 325 0.19 9.74 13.06
CA ASP A 325 1.50 9.97 12.42
C ASP A 325 1.67 9.08 11.17
N ALA A 326 2.12 9.69 10.07
CA ALA A 326 2.28 8.99 8.79
C ALA A 326 3.39 7.94 8.79
N ARG A 327 4.41 8.05 9.66
CA ARG A 327 5.47 7.04 9.78
C ARG A 327 4.93 5.78 10.45
N GLU A 328 4.10 5.92 11.47
CA GLU A 328 3.43 4.81 12.14
C GLU A 328 2.50 4.08 11.16
N LEU A 329 1.67 4.81 10.40
CA LEU A 329 0.81 4.22 9.37
C LEU A 329 1.63 3.42 8.34
N ALA A 330 2.73 3.98 7.85
CA ALA A 330 3.59 3.31 6.88
C ALA A 330 4.19 2.00 7.41
N LYS A 331 4.57 1.95 8.71
CA LYS A 331 5.06 0.73 9.37
C LYS A 331 3.99 -0.36 9.43
N VAL A 332 2.75 0.00 9.78
CA VAL A 332 1.62 -0.93 9.81
C VAL A 332 1.36 -1.50 8.41
N ILE A 333 1.33 -0.65 7.39
CA ILE A 333 1.10 -1.07 6.00
C ILE A 333 2.20 -2.01 5.50
N ALA A 334 3.47 -1.73 5.81
CA ALA A 334 4.58 -2.61 5.46
C ALA A 334 4.41 -4.00 6.13
N ALA A 335 4.07 -4.03 7.42
CA ALA A 335 3.83 -5.28 8.15
C ALA A 335 2.67 -6.08 7.55
N VAL A 336 1.59 -5.42 7.14
CA VAL A 336 0.48 -6.07 6.42
C VAL A 336 0.97 -6.69 5.11
N GLY A 337 1.80 -5.98 4.34
CA GLY A 337 2.39 -6.51 3.12
C GLY A 337 3.23 -7.78 3.36
N LEU A 338 4.08 -7.78 4.39
CA LEU A 338 4.91 -8.93 4.74
C LEU A 338 4.07 -10.12 5.26
N ALA A 339 3.06 -9.86 6.09
CA ALA A 339 2.11 -10.86 6.57
C ALA A 339 1.33 -11.50 5.41
N GLN A 340 0.87 -10.69 4.46
CA GLN A 340 0.15 -11.17 3.28
C GLN A 340 1.03 -12.07 2.41
N ASN A 341 2.30 -11.71 2.26
CA ASN A 341 3.28 -12.51 1.53
C ASN A 341 3.54 -13.86 2.19
N LEU A 342 3.74 -13.86 3.52
CA LEU A 342 3.92 -15.08 4.30
C LEU A 342 2.76 -16.05 4.08
N ALA A 343 1.53 -15.56 4.25
CA ALA A 343 0.33 -16.39 4.10
C ALA A 343 0.22 -16.98 2.69
N ALA A 344 0.51 -16.17 1.66
CA ALA A 344 0.49 -16.62 0.27
C ALA A 344 1.56 -17.68 -0.03
N LEU A 345 2.82 -17.46 0.40
CA LEU A 345 3.90 -18.41 0.21
C LEU A 345 3.64 -19.71 0.95
N ARG A 346 3.21 -19.63 2.21
CA ARG A 346 2.86 -20.80 3.03
C ARG A 346 1.77 -21.64 2.35
N ALA A 347 0.68 -21.01 1.90
CA ALA A 347 -0.41 -21.70 1.21
C ALA A 347 0.03 -22.35 -0.11
N LEU A 348 1.01 -21.77 -0.82
CA LEU A 348 1.56 -22.35 -2.05
C LEU A 348 2.38 -23.62 -1.79
N VAL A 349 3.09 -23.69 -0.66
CA VAL A 349 4.08 -24.75 -0.42
C VAL A 349 3.65 -25.83 0.57
N SER A 350 2.56 -25.63 1.31
CA SER A 350 2.08 -26.60 2.33
C SER A 350 0.93 -27.49 1.84
N GLU A 351 -0.24 -26.91 1.60
CA GLU A 351 -1.49 -27.57 1.23
C GLU A 351 -2.09 -26.66 0.16
N GLY A 352 -1.91 -27.00 -1.12
CA GLY A 352 -2.06 -26.05 -2.24
C GLY A 352 -3.31 -25.16 -2.14
N ILE A 353 -3.14 -23.87 -2.50
CA ILE A 353 -4.10 -22.74 -2.43
C ILE A 353 -5.59 -23.17 -2.41
N GLN A 354 -6.00 -24.03 -3.35
CA GLN A 354 -7.38 -24.48 -3.50
C GLN A 354 -8.05 -24.93 -2.19
N GLN A 355 -7.40 -25.72 -1.34
CA GLN A 355 -8.06 -26.28 -0.13
C GLN A 355 -8.38 -25.23 0.95
N GLY A 356 -7.51 -24.24 1.16
CA GLY A 356 -7.74 -23.17 2.15
C GLY A 356 -8.81 -22.15 1.73
N HIS A 357 -9.01 -21.98 0.43
CA HIS A 357 -9.92 -20.98 -0.14
C HIS A 357 -11.33 -21.50 -0.46
N MET A 358 -11.56 -22.82 -0.40
CA MET A 358 -12.82 -23.44 -0.83
C MET A 358 -14.06 -22.82 -0.20
N SER A 359 -14.02 -22.48 1.09
CA SER A 359 -15.20 -21.98 1.80
C SER A 359 -15.68 -20.61 1.30
N LEU A 360 -14.75 -19.69 1.04
CA LEU A 360 -15.07 -18.35 0.54
C LEU A 360 -15.31 -18.37 -0.98
N GLN A 361 -14.59 -19.20 -1.72
CA GLN A 361 -14.81 -19.41 -3.14
C GLN A 361 -16.20 -20.00 -3.41
N ALA A 362 -16.67 -20.95 -2.60
CA ALA A 362 -18.03 -21.49 -2.72
C ALA A 362 -19.11 -20.40 -2.53
N ARG A 363 -18.90 -19.48 -1.57
CA ARG A 363 -19.81 -18.34 -1.34
C ARG A 363 -19.82 -17.35 -2.49
N SER A 364 -18.65 -16.97 -2.99
CA SER A 364 -18.52 -16.08 -4.14
C SER A 364 -19.18 -16.68 -5.39
N LEU A 365 -18.98 -17.98 -5.61
CA LEU A 365 -19.60 -18.70 -6.71
C LEU A 365 -21.12 -18.76 -6.58
N ALA A 366 -21.65 -19.03 -5.38
CA ALA A 366 -23.09 -18.98 -5.11
C ALA A 366 -23.69 -17.59 -5.39
N LEU A 367 -23.01 -16.52 -4.95
CA LEU A 367 -23.41 -15.14 -5.25
C LEU A 367 -23.41 -14.85 -6.75
N SER A 368 -22.39 -15.30 -7.48
CA SER A 368 -22.24 -15.08 -8.93
C SER A 368 -23.36 -15.70 -9.77
N VAL A 369 -24.06 -16.71 -9.24
CA VAL A 369 -25.22 -17.34 -9.88
C VAL A 369 -26.55 -16.79 -9.39
N GLY A 370 -26.55 -15.78 -8.53
CA GLY A 370 -27.74 -15.08 -8.05
C GLY A 370 -28.40 -15.72 -6.82
N ALA A 371 -27.66 -16.48 -6.01
CA ALA A 371 -28.14 -16.93 -4.70
C ALA A 371 -28.35 -15.74 -3.75
N LYS A 372 -29.44 -15.76 -2.98
CA LYS A 372 -29.85 -14.70 -2.05
C LYS A 372 -29.88 -15.20 -0.61
N ALA A 373 -29.42 -14.37 0.32
CA ALA A 373 -29.51 -14.59 1.76
C ALA A 373 -29.17 -16.04 2.18
N ASP A 374 -30.15 -16.79 2.69
CA ASP A 374 -29.99 -18.14 3.22
C ASP A 374 -29.58 -19.17 2.15
N GLU A 375 -29.91 -18.92 0.88
CA GLU A 375 -29.50 -19.78 -0.24
C GLU A 375 -27.98 -19.86 -0.36
N ILE A 376 -27.27 -18.75 -0.04
CA ILE A 376 -25.81 -18.68 -0.15
C ILE A 376 -25.18 -19.70 0.79
N ALA A 377 -25.66 -19.79 2.04
CA ALA A 377 -25.10 -20.70 3.03
C ALA A 377 -25.31 -22.17 2.62
N VAL A 378 -26.52 -22.51 2.16
CA VAL A 378 -26.90 -23.86 1.72
C VAL A 378 -26.10 -24.27 0.48
N ILE A 379 -26.09 -23.43 -0.56
CA ILE A 379 -25.37 -23.73 -1.81
C ILE A 379 -23.87 -23.81 -1.57
N SER A 380 -23.30 -22.93 -0.74
CA SER A 380 -21.88 -23.01 -0.40
C SER A 380 -21.52 -24.31 0.30
N GLN A 381 -22.42 -24.84 1.15
CA GLN A 381 -22.19 -26.13 1.79
C GLN A 381 -22.26 -27.29 0.81
N GLN A 382 -23.25 -27.28 -0.09
CA GLN A 382 -23.40 -28.30 -1.14
C GLN A 382 -22.21 -28.26 -2.12
N LEU A 383 -21.79 -27.07 -2.57
CA LEU A 383 -20.63 -26.91 -3.46
C LEU A 383 -19.32 -27.47 -2.87
N ARG A 384 -19.15 -27.42 -1.54
CA ARG A 384 -17.97 -28.00 -0.89
C ARG A 384 -17.98 -29.53 -0.87
N GLN A 385 -19.13 -30.16 -1.08
CA GLN A 385 -19.28 -31.62 -1.14
C GLN A 385 -19.17 -32.15 -2.57
N GLU A 386 -19.30 -31.27 -3.56
CA GLU A 386 -19.17 -31.62 -4.98
C GLU A 386 -17.71 -31.86 -5.36
N LYS A 387 -17.47 -32.82 -6.25
CA LYS A 387 -16.13 -33.11 -6.77
C LYS A 387 -15.55 -31.95 -7.59
N VAL A 388 -16.43 -31.18 -8.24
CA VAL A 388 -16.06 -30.04 -9.10
C VAL A 388 -16.93 -28.84 -8.72
N MET A 389 -16.28 -27.74 -8.36
CA MET A 389 -16.94 -26.50 -7.98
C MET A 389 -16.82 -25.49 -9.12
N ASN A 390 -17.89 -25.34 -9.91
CA ASN A 390 -17.96 -24.40 -11.03
C ASN A 390 -19.36 -23.75 -11.14
N GLN A 391 -19.49 -22.77 -12.04
CA GLN A 391 -20.72 -21.98 -12.16
C GLN A 391 -21.93 -22.83 -12.59
N GLU A 392 -21.72 -23.87 -13.39
CA GLU A 392 -22.78 -24.79 -13.83
C GLU A 392 -23.35 -25.61 -12.67
N VAL A 393 -22.48 -26.17 -11.83
CA VAL A 393 -22.87 -26.88 -10.61
C VAL A 393 -23.59 -25.95 -9.64
N ALA A 394 -23.08 -24.72 -9.45
CA ALA A 394 -23.73 -23.73 -8.60
C ALA A 394 -25.14 -23.35 -9.09
N ARG A 395 -25.33 -23.17 -10.42
CA ARG A 395 -26.68 -22.95 -11.01
C ARG A 395 -27.59 -24.15 -10.83
N ARG A 396 -27.09 -25.37 -11.04
CA ARG A 396 -27.86 -26.61 -10.85
C ARG A 396 -28.36 -26.73 -9.41
N LEU A 397 -27.47 -26.50 -8.44
CA LEU A 397 -27.81 -26.54 -7.01
C LEU A 397 -28.81 -25.42 -6.65
N LEU A 398 -28.62 -24.20 -7.16
CA LEU A 398 -29.57 -23.10 -6.95
C LEU A 398 -30.96 -23.40 -7.51
N ASN A 399 -31.04 -23.93 -8.73
CA ASN A 399 -32.31 -24.31 -9.35
C ASN A 399 -32.99 -25.45 -8.59
N SER A 400 -32.22 -26.42 -8.10
CA SER A 400 -32.74 -27.51 -7.28
C SER A 400 -33.18 -27.07 -5.88
N LEU A 401 -32.68 -25.95 -5.36
CA LEU A 401 -33.08 -25.40 -4.07
C LEU A 401 -34.37 -24.58 -4.18
N ARG A 402 -34.62 -23.98 -5.36
CA ARG A 402 -35.78 -23.12 -5.62
C ARG A 402 -37.00 -23.88 -6.19
N ASN A 403 -36.79 -25.10 -6.66
CA ASN A 403 -37.84 -26.04 -7.07
C ASN A 403 -38.10 -27.03 -5.93
#